data_AF-A0AA38IRW5-F1
#
_entry.id   AF-A0AA38IRW5-F1
#
_cell.length_a   1.000
_cell.length_b   1.000
_cell.length_c   1.000
_cell.angle_alpha   90.00
_cell.angle_beta   90.00
_cell.angle_gamma   90.00
#
_symmetry.space_group_name_H-M   'P 1'
#
loop_
_entity.id
_entity.type
_entity.pdbx_description
1 polymer ?
#
loop_
_entity_poly.entity_id
_entity_poly.type
_entity_poly.pdbx_seq_one_letter_code
_entity_poly.pdbx_strand_id
1 'polypeptide(L)'
;MEFWKTTLQITLNEQTIQSDPIMIRRGIFQGDSLSPLWFCLAINPLYDVLNSCNYEFNIRINNQRENRISHLLYMDDIKIYASTQNQLTNLLNLTEQFSGDIGMSFGIEKCKTQAIRKGVFHQLPHITQNKEIIEAQERNDTYKYLGFCQSSHINHTKTKTQLKDQYVARLKLKLKTQLNGKNLMKAVNTFCVPLLTYSFGVIKWSKTDLENLNIATRKIFTQYRRHHPKSSIERFSLPRQNGGRGFQNLENLYQRQISDLKKYFLKRAERNEMFRTITRADLNHTPLNLSNTEEIHTPNTIDKIISGLKQKQLHGKFYKDLEENHVNKKMSLIWLKKSSLYAETEGFVFAIQDQVINTKNYRKYIIKNPNIKNDCCRLCKAKPETIQHIISSCSILAQTDYKARHDNAAKIIHKELATLMNLIEDTTPYYTYIPSPFFENNKYKLYWDRTILTDLNITANRPDIILIKKHTNEAILIDIAIPNTNNIIQTYDTKISKYLQLSIEMKSMLNLKKFQFYP
;
A
#
# COMPACT_ATOMS: atom_id res chain seq x y z
N MET A 1 -6.42 -6.69 45.26
CA MET A 1 -5.84 -5.57 44.47
C MET A 1 -5.82 -4.31 45.34
N GLU A 2 -5.01 -4.27 46.40
CA GLU A 2 -5.00 -3.12 47.34
C GLU A 2 -4.18 -1.93 46.84
N PHE A 3 -3.31 -2.13 45.85
CA PHE A 3 -2.43 -1.08 45.33
C PHE A 3 -2.99 -0.36 44.09
N TRP A 4 -4.14 -0.80 43.57
CA TRP A 4 -4.70 -0.27 42.33
C TRP A 4 -5.60 0.94 42.62
N LYS A 5 -5.07 2.12 42.32
CA LYS A 5 -5.73 3.41 42.52
C LYS A 5 -5.58 4.31 41.30
N THR A 6 -6.60 5.12 41.02
CA THR A 6 -6.58 6.12 39.95
C THR A 6 -6.88 7.48 40.55
N THR A 7 -6.15 8.51 40.13
CA THR A 7 -6.42 9.91 40.45
C THR A 7 -6.77 10.64 39.16
N LEU A 8 -7.88 11.38 39.16
CA LEU A 8 -8.27 12.21 38.03
C LEU A 8 -7.63 13.59 38.18
N GLN A 9 -6.97 14.07 37.14
CA GLN A 9 -6.34 15.39 37.12
C GLN A 9 -6.96 16.23 36.01
N ILE A 10 -7.49 17.39 36.36
CA ILE A 10 -8.08 18.35 35.42
C ILE A 10 -7.27 19.65 35.53
N THR A 11 -6.77 20.13 34.39
CA THR A 11 -6.07 21.42 34.32
C THR A 11 -6.94 22.44 33.60
N LEU A 12 -7.34 23.50 34.31
CA LEU A 12 -8.14 24.62 33.81
C LEU A 12 -7.42 25.92 34.14
N ASN A 13 -7.08 26.73 33.13
CA ASN A 13 -6.46 28.05 33.27
C ASN A 13 -5.31 28.09 34.31
N GLU A 14 -4.30 27.24 34.12
CA GLU A 14 -3.11 27.12 34.98
C GLU A 14 -3.34 26.54 36.39
N GLN A 15 -4.57 26.26 36.78
CA GLN A 15 -4.88 25.52 38.00
C GLN A 15 -5.10 24.04 37.71
N THR A 16 -4.36 23.21 38.45
CA THR A 16 -4.50 21.75 38.38
C THR A 16 -5.30 21.28 39.59
N ILE A 17 -6.48 20.72 39.35
CA ILE A 17 -7.31 20.11 40.38
C ILE A 17 -7.15 18.60 40.25
N GLN A 18 -6.78 17.95 41.36
CA GLN A 18 -6.60 16.50 41.43
C GLN A 18 -7.66 15.90 42.37
N SER A 19 -8.27 14.79 41.96
CA SER A 19 -9.18 14.05 42.84
C SER A 19 -8.40 13.26 43.89
N ASP A 20 -9.08 12.89 44.97
CA ASP A 20 -8.59 11.85 45.87
C ASP A 20 -8.37 10.52 45.12
N PRO A 21 -7.50 9.63 45.64
CA PRO A 21 -7.28 8.32 45.04
C PRO A 21 -8.54 7.46 45.03
N ILE A 22 -9.02 7.13 43.84
CA ILE A 22 -10.16 6.23 43.63
C ILE A 22 -9.62 4.80 43.60
N MET A 23 -10.00 4.01 44.61
CA MET A 23 -9.57 2.62 44.74
C MET A 23 -10.39 1.71 43.82
N ILE A 24 -9.71 0.96 42.94
CA ILE A 24 -10.37 0.01 42.04
C ILE A 24 -10.51 -1.32 42.76
N ARG A 25 -11.75 -1.63 43.19
CA ARG A 25 -12.07 -2.85 43.94
C ARG A 25 -12.45 -4.04 43.06
N ARG A 26 -13.01 -3.79 41.86
CA ARG A 26 -13.47 -4.82 40.91
C ARG A 26 -13.17 -4.37 39.48
N GLY A 27 -12.62 -5.29 38.68
CA GLY A 27 -12.27 -5.06 37.29
C GLY A 27 -10.76 -5.02 37.04
N ILE A 28 -10.39 -5.36 35.81
CA ILE A 28 -9.01 -5.30 35.30
C ILE A 28 -8.84 -4.06 34.41
N PHE A 29 -7.66 -3.45 34.42
CA PHE A 29 -7.41 -2.24 33.64
C PHE A 29 -7.44 -2.50 32.14
N GLN A 30 -8.35 -1.84 31.42
CA GLN A 30 -8.35 -1.86 29.96
C GLN A 30 -7.15 -1.06 29.43
N GLY A 31 -6.30 -1.72 28.65
CA GLY A 31 -5.06 -1.13 28.11
C GLY A 31 -3.79 -1.61 28.79
N ASP A 32 -3.88 -2.30 29.93
CA ASP A 32 -2.73 -3.02 30.49
C ASP A 32 -2.45 -4.31 29.72
N SER A 33 -1.18 -4.66 29.58
CA SER A 33 -0.73 -5.81 28.79
C SER A 33 -0.99 -7.16 29.46
N LEU A 34 -1.12 -7.21 30.80
CA LEU A 34 -1.43 -8.44 31.54
C LEU A 34 -2.93 -8.69 31.67
N SER A 35 -3.75 -7.63 31.63
CA SER A 35 -5.21 -7.73 31.74
C SER A 35 -5.86 -8.81 30.85
N PRO A 36 -5.57 -8.92 29.54
CA PRO A 36 -6.19 -9.97 28.71
C PRO A 36 -5.86 -11.38 29.18
N LEU A 37 -4.62 -11.61 29.66
CA LEU A 37 -4.20 -12.91 30.16
C LEU A 37 -4.93 -13.25 31.46
N TRP A 38 -5.05 -12.29 32.38
CA TRP A 38 -5.81 -12.47 33.62
C TRP A 38 -7.28 -12.77 33.36
N PHE A 39 -7.88 -12.09 32.38
CA PHE A 39 -9.23 -12.41 31.93
C PHE A 39 -9.33 -13.86 31.43
N CYS A 40 -8.42 -14.28 30.56
CA CYS A 40 -8.40 -15.67 30.07
C CYS A 40 -8.21 -16.68 31.21
N LEU A 41 -7.37 -16.40 32.21
CA LEU A 41 -7.17 -17.27 33.36
C LEU A 41 -8.45 -17.39 34.22
N ALA A 42 -9.20 -16.30 34.38
CA ALA A 42 -10.46 -16.30 35.11
C ALA A 42 -11.56 -17.09 34.39
N ILE A 43 -11.59 -17.06 33.05
CA ILE A 43 -12.57 -17.78 32.24
C ILE A 43 -12.15 -19.23 31.95
N ASN A 44 -10.87 -19.58 32.04
CA ASN A 44 -10.38 -20.94 31.70
C ASN A 44 -11.11 -22.07 32.43
N PRO A 45 -11.47 -21.99 33.72
CA PRO A 45 -12.24 -23.04 34.38
C PRO A 45 -13.61 -23.29 33.75
N LEU A 46 -14.25 -22.28 33.14
CA LEU A 46 -15.50 -22.46 32.41
C LEU A 46 -15.32 -23.40 31.20
N TYR A 47 -14.19 -23.28 30.51
CA TYR A 47 -13.85 -24.17 29.38
C TYR A 47 -13.82 -25.63 29.84
N ASP A 48 -13.16 -25.90 30.97
CA ASP A 48 -13.05 -27.26 31.53
C ASP A 48 -14.41 -27.79 32.00
N VAL A 49 -15.20 -26.96 32.70
CA VAL A 49 -16.56 -27.31 33.14
C VAL A 49 -17.43 -27.69 31.93
N LEU A 50 -17.49 -26.84 30.91
CA LEU A 50 -18.31 -27.09 29.72
C LEU A 50 -17.86 -28.33 28.93
N ASN A 51 -16.56 -28.65 28.91
CA ASN A 51 -16.06 -29.87 28.29
C ASN A 51 -16.37 -31.13 29.10
N SER A 52 -16.44 -31.03 30.44
CA SER A 52 -16.71 -32.17 31.31
C SER A 52 -18.17 -32.66 31.26
N CYS A 53 -19.12 -31.81 30.85
CA CYS A 53 -20.55 -32.11 30.93
C CYS A 53 -21.10 -33.07 29.85
N ASN A 54 -20.29 -33.50 28.87
CA ASN A 54 -20.69 -34.40 27.76
C ASN A 54 -21.94 -33.94 26.94
N TYR A 55 -22.40 -32.69 27.13
CA TYR A 55 -23.48 -32.10 26.36
C TYR A 55 -22.90 -31.44 25.12
N GLU A 56 -22.95 -32.16 24.01
CA GLU A 56 -22.19 -31.79 22.83
C GLU A 56 -23.05 -31.79 21.57
N PHE A 57 -22.73 -30.87 20.67
CA PHE A 57 -23.20 -30.87 19.30
C PHE A 57 -22.27 -31.75 18.45
N ASN A 58 -22.84 -32.78 17.81
CA ASN A 58 -22.07 -33.69 16.97
C ASN A 58 -21.91 -33.14 15.56
N ILE A 59 -20.68 -32.89 15.14
CA ILE A 59 -20.35 -32.65 13.73
C ILE A 59 -20.43 -33.99 13.01
N ARG A 60 -21.36 -34.10 12.05
CA ARG A 60 -21.53 -35.29 11.22
C ARG A 60 -21.06 -35.01 9.81
N ILE A 61 -20.24 -35.91 9.27
CA ILE A 61 -19.81 -35.91 7.87
C ILE A 61 -20.23 -37.26 7.29
N ASN A 62 -20.95 -37.28 6.17
CA ASN A 62 -21.48 -38.51 5.55
C ASN A 62 -22.24 -39.43 6.55
N ASN A 63 -23.05 -38.84 7.42
CA ASN A 63 -23.78 -39.53 8.51
C ASN A 63 -22.90 -40.22 9.57
N GLN A 64 -21.58 -40.09 9.50
CA GLN A 64 -20.64 -40.55 10.53
C GLN A 64 -20.33 -39.40 11.49
N ARG A 65 -20.20 -39.71 12.79
CA ARG A 65 -19.81 -38.73 13.82
C ARG A 65 -18.29 -38.56 13.77
N GLU A 66 -17.83 -37.34 13.51
CA GLU A 66 -16.40 -37.06 13.41
C GLU A 66 -15.86 -36.34 14.64
N ASN A 67 -16.56 -35.31 15.13
CA ASN A 67 -16.11 -34.56 16.30
C ASN A 67 -17.28 -33.88 17.01
N ARG A 68 -17.00 -33.31 18.17
CA ARG A 68 -17.97 -32.77 19.11
C ARG A 68 -17.59 -31.34 19.46
N ILE A 69 -18.60 -30.45 19.51
CA ILE A 69 -18.44 -29.05 19.92
C ILE A 69 -19.50 -28.75 20.96
N SER A 70 -19.08 -28.28 22.13
CA SER A 70 -19.99 -27.73 23.15
C SER A 70 -20.01 -26.20 23.13
N HIS A 71 -18.88 -25.53 22.85
CA HIS A 71 -18.80 -24.08 22.90
C HIS A 71 -17.66 -23.47 22.07
N LEU A 72 -17.74 -22.16 21.81
CA LEU A 72 -16.68 -21.30 21.30
C LEU A 72 -16.51 -20.11 22.26
N LEU A 73 -15.27 -19.83 22.64
CA LEU A 73 -14.91 -18.72 23.51
C LEU A 73 -14.00 -17.75 22.75
N TYR A 74 -14.37 -16.49 22.70
CA TYR A 74 -13.51 -15.40 22.27
C TYR A 74 -13.62 -14.24 23.25
N MET A 75 -12.70 -14.19 24.21
CA MET A 75 -12.77 -13.24 25.33
C MET A 75 -14.14 -13.33 26.02
N ASP A 76 -14.90 -12.24 26.06
CA ASP A 76 -16.25 -12.13 26.64
C ASP A 76 -17.36 -12.71 25.74
N ASP A 77 -17.09 -12.89 24.44
CA ASP A 77 -18.04 -13.49 23.51
C ASP A 77 -18.03 -15.03 23.65
N ILE A 78 -19.11 -15.58 24.21
CA ILE A 78 -19.32 -17.02 24.38
C ILE A 78 -20.45 -17.49 23.45
N LYS A 79 -20.23 -18.59 22.73
CA LYS A 79 -21.25 -19.25 21.91
C LYS A 79 -21.36 -20.72 22.28
N ILE A 80 -22.53 -21.14 22.77
CA ILE A 80 -22.78 -22.51 23.25
C ILE A 80 -23.60 -23.28 22.21
N TYR A 81 -23.27 -24.56 22.05
CA TYR A 81 -23.89 -25.49 21.12
C TYR A 81 -24.35 -26.74 21.85
N ALA A 82 -25.56 -27.22 21.54
CA ALA A 82 -26.09 -28.46 22.09
C ALA A 82 -26.97 -29.18 21.06
N SER A 83 -27.09 -30.51 21.19
CA SER A 83 -27.92 -31.32 20.29
C SER A 83 -29.41 -31.23 20.61
N THR A 84 -29.78 -30.92 21.87
CA THR A 84 -31.17 -30.80 22.32
C THR A 84 -31.40 -29.55 23.17
N GLN A 85 -32.66 -29.11 23.28
CA GLN A 85 -33.02 -27.95 24.10
C GLN A 85 -32.67 -28.16 25.59
N ASN A 86 -32.92 -29.36 26.12
CA ASN A 86 -32.64 -29.66 27.53
C ASN A 86 -31.13 -29.59 27.81
N GLN A 87 -30.31 -30.09 26.89
CA GLN A 87 -28.84 -29.97 27.00
C GLN A 87 -28.38 -28.52 26.94
N LEU A 88 -28.96 -27.70 26.05
CA LEU A 88 -28.66 -26.27 25.97
C LEU A 88 -28.99 -25.55 27.28
N THR A 89 -30.19 -25.80 27.82
CA THR A 89 -30.62 -25.25 29.12
C THR A 89 -29.65 -25.62 30.24
N ASN A 90 -29.20 -26.87 30.30
CA ASN A 90 -28.24 -27.29 31.32
C ASN A 90 -26.88 -26.58 31.16
N LEU A 91 -26.38 -26.43 29.94
CA LEU A 91 -25.13 -25.70 29.67
C LEU A 91 -25.25 -24.22 30.01
N LEU A 92 -26.39 -23.59 29.73
CA LEU A 92 -26.66 -22.20 30.10
C LEU A 92 -26.72 -22.02 31.63
N ASN A 93 -27.41 -22.92 32.34
CA ASN A 93 -27.48 -22.91 33.80
C ASN A 93 -26.09 -23.06 34.45
N LEU A 94 -25.24 -23.93 33.91
CA LEU A 94 -23.86 -24.09 34.40
C LEU A 94 -23.02 -22.84 34.15
N THR A 95 -23.22 -22.21 32.99
CA THR A 95 -22.54 -20.96 32.65
C THR A 95 -23.02 -19.81 33.55
N GLU A 96 -24.30 -19.77 33.91
CA GLU A 96 -24.89 -18.84 34.88
C GLU A 96 -24.33 -19.04 36.28
N GLN A 97 -24.31 -20.29 36.77
CA GLN A 97 -23.73 -20.64 38.06
C GLN A 97 -22.25 -20.24 38.13
N PHE A 98 -21.45 -20.61 37.13
CA PHE A 98 -20.04 -20.24 37.08
C PHE A 98 -19.84 -18.73 37.06
N SER A 99 -20.64 -18.01 36.27
CA SER A 99 -20.60 -16.54 36.23
C SER A 99 -20.92 -15.92 37.59
N GLY A 100 -21.88 -16.49 38.32
CA GLY A 100 -22.17 -16.14 39.70
C GLY A 100 -20.97 -16.37 40.64
N ASP A 101 -20.32 -17.52 40.54
CA ASP A 101 -19.18 -17.91 41.37
C ASP A 101 -17.98 -16.96 41.18
N ILE A 102 -17.70 -16.54 39.94
CA ILE A 102 -16.63 -15.57 39.64
C ILE A 102 -17.06 -14.11 39.82
N GLY A 103 -18.32 -13.87 40.17
CA GLY A 103 -18.88 -12.54 40.31
C GLY A 103 -18.85 -11.75 39.00
N MET A 104 -19.27 -12.36 37.88
CA MET A 104 -19.51 -11.70 36.60
C MET A 104 -21.02 -11.69 36.29
N SER A 105 -21.44 -10.75 35.43
CA SER A 105 -22.85 -10.59 35.04
C SER A 105 -22.95 -10.66 33.53
N PHE A 106 -23.93 -11.42 33.01
CA PHE A 106 -24.19 -11.48 31.57
C PHE A 106 -24.88 -10.21 31.09
N GLY A 107 -24.47 -9.71 29.93
CA GLY A 107 -25.22 -8.71 29.20
C GLY A 107 -26.39 -9.36 28.44
N ILE A 108 -27.44 -9.75 29.16
CA ILE A 108 -28.55 -10.55 28.61
C ILE A 108 -29.22 -9.88 27.40
N GLU A 109 -29.32 -8.56 27.39
CA GLU A 109 -29.83 -7.78 26.24
C GLU A 109 -29.08 -8.06 24.92
N LYS A 110 -27.82 -8.48 25.02
CA LYS A 110 -26.98 -8.83 23.86
C LYS A 110 -27.01 -10.32 23.55
N CYS A 111 -27.54 -11.16 24.42
CA CYS A 111 -27.62 -12.60 24.23
C CYS A 111 -28.85 -12.97 23.40
N LYS A 112 -28.72 -13.96 22.51
CA LYS A 112 -29.85 -14.51 21.75
C LYS A 112 -29.76 -16.03 21.68
N THR A 113 -30.91 -16.70 21.71
CA THR A 113 -30.99 -18.14 21.44
C THR A 113 -31.39 -18.41 19.99
N GLN A 114 -30.87 -19.50 19.43
CA GLN A 114 -31.22 -19.94 18.07
C GLN A 114 -31.44 -21.45 18.06
N ALA A 115 -32.63 -21.89 17.66
CA ALA A 115 -32.97 -23.30 17.52
C ALA A 115 -33.38 -23.63 16.08
N ILE A 116 -32.70 -24.62 15.48
CA ILE A 116 -32.99 -25.12 14.14
C ILE A 116 -33.28 -26.62 14.24
N ARG A 117 -34.48 -27.04 13.83
CA ARG A 117 -34.87 -28.46 13.77
C ARG A 117 -35.23 -28.82 12.35
N LYS A 118 -34.53 -29.81 11.76
CA LYS A 118 -34.73 -30.25 10.36
C LYS A 118 -34.78 -29.09 9.35
N GLY A 119 -33.97 -28.05 9.56
CA GLY A 119 -33.91 -26.86 8.69
C GLY A 119 -34.96 -25.79 8.96
N VAL A 120 -35.86 -25.98 9.92
CA VAL A 120 -36.89 -25.01 10.31
C VAL A 120 -36.45 -24.25 11.57
N PHE A 121 -36.62 -22.93 11.56
CA PHE A 121 -36.36 -22.06 12.71
C PHE A 121 -37.47 -22.19 13.75
N HIS A 122 -37.08 -22.35 15.01
CA HIS A 122 -37.99 -22.32 16.14
C HIS A 122 -37.58 -21.20 17.10
N GLN A 123 -38.55 -20.37 17.48
CA GLN A 123 -38.37 -19.36 18.52
C GLN A 123 -38.49 -20.02 19.89
N LEU A 124 -37.34 -20.33 20.49
CA LEU A 124 -37.25 -20.93 21.82
C LEU A 124 -36.49 -19.98 22.74
N PRO A 125 -37.17 -19.01 23.39
CA PRO A 125 -36.53 -18.16 24.38
C PRO A 125 -36.07 -19.00 25.58
N HIS A 126 -35.06 -18.50 26.29
CA HIS A 126 -34.56 -19.15 27.49
C HIS A 126 -34.76 -18.21 28.68
N ILE A 127 -35.28 -18.74 29.79
CA ILE A 127 -35.47 -18.02 31.04
C ILE A 127 -34.31 -18.42 31.95
N THR A 128 -33.51 -17.44 32.38
CA THR A 128 -32.38 -17.65 33.28
C THR A 128 -32.86 -17.96 34.70
N GLN A 129 -31.95 -18.43 35.58
CA GLN A 129 -32.27 -18.68 36.99
C GLN A 129 -32.74 -17.41 37.70
N ASN A 130 -32.25 -16.25 37.26
CA ASN A 130 -32.66 -14.93 37.75
C ASN A 130 -33.98 -14.40 37.16
N LYS A 131 -34.74 -15.22 36.41
CA LYS A 131 -36.00 -14.87 35.72
C LYS A 131 -35.86 -13.84 34.60
N GLU A 132 -34.66 -13.63 34.07
CA GLU A 132 -34.42 -12.77 32.91
C GLU A 132 -34.61 -13.59 31.62
N ILE A 133 -35.12 -12.96 30.56
CA ILE A 133 -35.46 -13.65 29.31
C ILE A 133 -34.38 -13.37 28.27
N ILE A 134 -33.72 -14.43 27.79
CA ILE A 134 -32.91 -14.40 26.58
C ILE A 134 -33.85 -14.61 25.39
N GLU A 135 -34.00 -13.56 24.58
CA GLU A 135 -34.87 -13.59 23.42
C GLU A 135 -34.38 -14.59 22.36
N ALA A 136 -35.34 -15.24 21.70
CA ALA A 136 -35.05 -16.07 20.55
C ALA A 136 -34.85 -15.21 19.30
N GLN A 137 -33.79 -15.48 18.54
CA GLN A 137 -33.53 -14.79 17.29
C GLN A 137 -34.64 -15.06 16.27
N GLU A 138 -35.20 -14.00 15.70
CA GLU A 138 -36.16 -14.11 14.60
C GLU A 138 -35.49 -14.54 13.29
N ARG A 139 -36.26 -15.17 12.39
CA ARG A 139 -35.74 -15.69 11.12
C ARG A 139 -35.08 -14.62 10.23
N ASN A 140 -35.58 -13.39 10.28
CA ASN A 140 -35.06 -12.26 9.47
C ASN A 140 -34.04 -11.40 10.22
N ASP A 141 -33.86 -11.64 11.52
CA ASP A 141 -32.90 -10.90 12.33
C ASP A 141 -31.49 -11.48 12.16
N THR A 142 -30.48 -10.63 12.28
CA THR A 142 -29.08 -11.02 12.13
C THR A 142 -28.30 -10.70 13.40
N TYR A 143 -27.71 -11.73 14.01
CA TYR A 143 -26.85 -11.61 15.17
C TYR A 143 -25.41 -11.29 14.76
N LYS A 144 -24.81 -10.25 15.34
CA LYS A 144 -23.42 -9.86 15.03
C LYS A 144 -22.46 -10.62 15.94
N TYR A 145 -21.65 -11.51 15.38
CA TYR A 145 -20.60 -12.24 16.11
C TYR A 145 -19.25 -12.01 15.44
N LEU A 146 -18.25 -11.54 16.20
CA LEU A 146 -16.90 -11.21 15.72
C LEU A 146 -16.91 -10.33 14.45
N GLY A 147 -17.83 -9.37 14.38
CA GLY A 147 -17.93 -8.45 13.25
C GLY A 147 -18.75 -8.94 12.05
N PHE A 148 -19.25 -10.17 12.04
CA PHE A 148 -20.07 -10.72 10.96
C PHE A 148 -21.52 -10.97 11.39
N CYS A 149 -22.45 -10.63 10.51
CA CYS A 149 -23.89 -10.85 10.72
C CYS A 149 -24.27 -12.31 10.38
N GLN A 150 -24.65 -13.07 11.40
CA GLN A 150 -25.04 -14.48 11.34
C GLN A 150 -26.56 -14.64 11.57
N SER A 151 -27.20 -15.47 10.75
CA SER A 151 -28.52 -16.05 11.05
C SER A 151 -28.42 -17.58 10.92
N SER A 152 -29.11 -18.24 9.98
CA SER A 152 -28.79 -19.63 9.61
C SER A 152 -27.50 -19.72 8.80
N HIS A 153 -27.24 -18.69 8.01
CA HIS A 153 -26.05 -18.54 7.19
C HIS A 153 -25.50 -17.13 7.35
N ILE A 154 -24.25 -16.93 6.91
CA ILE A 154 -23.67 -15.60 6.84
C ILE A 154 -24.35 -14.85 5.69
N ASN A 155 -24.89 -13.66 5.95
CA ASN A 155 -25.45 -12.83 4.90
C ASN A 155 -24.33 -12.17 4.09
N HIS A 156 -23.81 -12.93 3.11
CA HIS A 156 -22.68 -12.50 2.27
C HIS A 156 -22.98 -11.20 1.53
N THR A 157 -24.18 -11.02 0.98
CA THR A 157 -24.54 -9.85 0.18
C THR A 157 -24.54 -8.57 1.02
N LYS A 158 -25.24 -8.57 2.16
CA LYS A 158 -25.29 -7.41 3.07
C LYS A 158 -23.89 -7.05 3.58
N THR A 159 -23.11 -8.06 3.96
CA THR A 159 -21.74 -7.87 4.46
C THR A 159 -20.81 -7.30 3.39
N LYS A 160 -20.86 -7.82 2.16
CA LYS A 160 -20.08 -7.29 1.03
C LYS A 160 -20.39 -5.82 0.76
N THR A 161 -21.66 -5.45 0.75
CA THR A 161 -22.08 -4.05 0.54
C THR A 161 -21.53 -3.15 1.65
N GLN A 162 -21.72 -3.53 2.91
CA GLN A 162 -21.19 -2.76 4.05
C GLN A 162 -19.66 -2.60 4.00
N LEU A 163 -18.92 -3.68 3.72
CA LEU A 163 -17.47 -3.64 3.59
C LEU A 163 -17.02 -2.77 2.42
N LYS A 164 -17.72 -2.83 1.29
CA LYS A 164 -17.45 -1.99 0.12
C LYS A 164 -17.67 -0.51 0.43
N ASP A 165 -18.77 -0.16 1.09
CA ASP A 165 -19.09 1.23 1.44
C ASP A 165 -18.07 1.80 2.43
N GLN A 166 -17.71 1.03 3.46
CA GLN A 166 -16.66 1.39 4.40
C GLN A 166 -15.29 1.51 3.72
N TYR A 167 -14.95 0.61 2.81
CA TYR A 167 -13.70 0.67 2.03
C TYR A 167 -13.66 1.95 1.18
N VAL A 168 -14.74 2.26 0.46
CA VAL A 168 -14.86 3.48 -0.35
C VAL A 168 -14.78 4.74 0.52
N ALA A 169 -15.42 4.75 1.69
CA ALA A 169 -15.35 5.86 2.63
C ALA A 169 -13.92 6.09 3.14
N ARG A 170 -13.22 5.03 3.58
CA ARG A 170 -11.81 5.09 3.99
C ARG A 170 -10.91 5.57 2.87
N LEU A 171 -11.13 5.08 1.65
CA LEU A 171 -10.35 5.48 0.48
C LEU A 171 -10.53 6.96 0.16
N LYS A 172 -11.76 7.46 0.15
CA LYS A 172 -12.05 8.90 -0.04
C LYS A 172 -11.39 9.76 1.02
N LEU A 173 -11.43 9.34 2.29
CA LEU A 173 -10.74 10.05 3.39
C LEU A 173 -9.24 10.16 3.15
N LYS A 174 -8.59 9.06 2.74
CA LYS A 174 -7.14 9.08 2.46
C LYS A 174 -6.80 9.91 1.21
N LEU A 175 -7.63 9.90 0.18
CA LEU A 175 -7.39 10.69 -1.04
C LEU A 175 -7.57 12.21 -0.84
N LYS A 176 -8.31 12.63 0.20
CA LYS A 176 -8.40 14.04 0.62
C LYS A 176 -7.16 14.55 1.35
N THR A 177 -6.29 13.65 1.81
CA THR A 177 -5.05 14.06 2.49
C THR A 177 -4.04 14.66 1.50
N GLN A 178 -3.08 15.43 2.03
CA GLN A 178 -1.96 15.97 1.26
C GLN A 178 -0.75 15.03 1.23
N LEU A 179 -0.96 13.72 1.44
CA LEU A 179 0.12 12.75 1.39
C LEU A 179 0.73 12.67 -0.01
N ASN A 180 2.07 12.56 -0.07
CA ASN A 180 2.78 12.26 -1.31
C ASN A 180 2.37 10.88 -1.87
N GLY A 181 2.62 10.63 -3.15
CA GLY A 181 2.14 9.43 -3.85
C GLY A 181 2.53 8.11 -3.18
N LYS A 182 3.77 8.02 -2.68
CA LYS A 182 4.27 6.85 -1.94
C LYS A 182 3.53 6.64 -0.63
N ASN A 183 3.42 7.67 0.19
CA ASN A 183 2.80 7.59 1.51
C ASN A 183 1.29 7.39 1.40
N LEU A 184 0.65 7.99 0.39
CA LEU A 184 -0.75 7.75 0.07
C LEU A 184 -1.00 6.29 -0.27
N MET A 185 -0.19 5.70 -1.17
CA MET A 185 -0.36 4.29 -1.52
C MET A 185 -0.08 3.36 -0.34
N LYS A 186 0.94 3.67 0.46
CA LYS A 186 1.20 2.96 1.73
C LYS A 186 -0.02 3.03 2.64
N ALA A 187 -0.57 4.22 2.87
CA ALA A 187 -1.76 4.41 3.71
C ALA A 187 -2.96 3.63 3.19
N VAL A 188 -3.21 3.60 1.87
CA VAL A 188 -4.30 2.80 1.29
C VAL A 188 -4.09 1.31 1.58
N ASN A 189 -2.88 0.79 1.33
CA ASN A 189 -2.55 -0.62 1.57
C ASN A 189 -2.58 -1.00 3.06
N THR A 190 -2.29 -0.09 3.99
CA THR A 190 -2.24 -0.38 5.43
C THR A 190 -3.52 -0.05 6.20
N PHE A 191 -4.42 0.77 5.65
CA PHE A 191 -5.63 1.22 6.35
C PHE A 191 -6.94 0.85 5.63
N CYS A 192 -6.97 0.95 4.31
CA CYS A 192 -8.17 0.65 3.52
C CYS A 192 -8.25 -0.84 3.21
N VAL A 193 -7.17 -1.41 2.65
CA VAL A 193 -7.14 -2.81 2.21
C VAL A 193 -7.38 -3.82 3.35
N PRO A 194 -6.83 -3.64 4.57
CA PRO A 194 -7.01 -4.65 5.63
C PRO A 194 -8.45 -4.86 6.10
N LEU A 195 -9.33 -3.88 5.85
CA LEU A 195 -10.77 -4.03 6.09
C LEU A 195 -11.35 -5.20 5.28
N LEU A 196 -10.89 -5.36 4.04
CA LEU A 196 -11.35 -6.42 3.15
C LEU A 196 -10.68 -7.76 3.49
N THR A 197 -9.39 -7.74 3.84
CA THR A 197 -8.62 -8.97 4.10
C THR A 197 -9.21 -9.79 5.25
N TYR A 198 -9.71 -9.12 6.30
CA TYR A 198 -10.39 -9.80 7.41
C TYR A 198 -11.60 -10.63 6.94
N SER A 199 -12.26 -10.19 5.87
CA SER A 199 -13.42 -10.90 5.31
C SER A 199 -13.06 -12.01 4.32
N PHE A 200 -11.82 -12.06 3.80
CA PHE A 200 -11.49 -12.97 2.70
C PHE A 200 -11.61 -14.44 3.07
N GLY A 201 -11.25 -14.82 4.31
CA GLY A 201 -11.39 -16.21 4.79
C GLY A 201 -12.82 -16.63 5.14
N VAL A 202 -13.77 -15.69 5.19
CA VAL A 202 -15.14 -15.93 5.71
C VAL A 202 -16.21 -15.68 4.64
N ILE A 203 -16.04 -14.62 3.85
CA ILE A 203 -16.99 -14.19 2.83
C ILE A 203 -16.52 -14.65 1.46
N LYS A 204 -17.40 -15.30 0.70
CA LYS A 204 -17.11 -15.74 -0.67
C LYS A 204 -17.07 -14.58 -1.63
N TRP A 205 -15.89 -14.05 -1.91
CA TRP A 205 -15.69 -13.02 -2.93
C TRP A 205 -15.56 -13.66 -4.31
N SER A 206 -16.42 -13.26 -5.25
CA SER A 206 -16.25 -13.69 -6.64
C SER A 206 -15.14 -12.88 -7.31
N LYS A 207 -14.58 -13.42 -8.40
CA LYS A 207 -13.61 -12.69 -9.23
C LYS A 207 -14.20 -11.35 -9.72
N THR A 208 -15.47 -11.36 -10.12
CA THR A 208 -16.20 -10.16 -10.54
C THR A 208 -16.31 -9.12 -9.43
N ASP A 209 -16.58 -9.54 -8.18
CA ASP A 209 -16.65 -8.62 -7.04
C ASP A 209 -15.30 -7.91 -6.80
N LEU A 210 -14.21 -8.68 -6.82
CA LEU A 210 -12.87 -8.16 -6.58
C LEU A 210 -12.40 -7.25 -7.71
N GLU A 211 -12.70 -7.60 -8.97
CA GLU A 211 -12.38 -6.73 -10.09
C GLU A 211 -13.22 -5.46 -10.09
N ASN A 212 -14.50 -5.53 -9.70
CA ASN A 212 -15.33 -4.34 -9.50
C ASN A 212 -14.77 -3.42 -8.41
N LEU A 213 -14.21 -3.96 -7.32
CA LEU A 213 -13.53 -3.17 -6.29
C LEU A 213 -12.23 -2.54 -6.81
N ASN A 214 -11.44 -3.28 -7.59
CA ASN A 214 -10.24 -2.74 -8.26
C ASN A 214 -10.61 -1.59 -9.21
N ILE A 215 -11.65 -1.77 -10.04
CA ILE A 215 -12.17 -0.74 -10.94
C ILE A 215 -12.66 0.48 -10.15
N ALA A 216 -13.46 0.27 -9.10
CA ALA A 216 -13.96 1.35 -8.26
C ALA A 216 -12.81 2.13 -7.62
N THR A 217 -11.78 1.44 -7.13
CA THR A 217 -10.57 2.07 -6.59
C THR A 217 -9.93 2.97 -7.63
N ARG A 218 -9.64 2.45 -8.83
CA ARG A 218 -9.04 3.25 -9.92
C ARG A 218 -9.91 4.45 -10.30
N LYS A 219 -11.23 4.28 -10.41
CA LYS A 219 -12.18 5.37 -10.70
C LYS A 219 -12.12 6.47 -9.65
N ILE A 220 -12.08 6.12 -8.36
CA ILE A 220 -11.98 7.10 -7.28
C ILE A 220 -10.61 7.82 -7.34
N PHE A 221 -9.51 7.10 -7.56
CA PHE A 221 -8.20 7.75 -7.76
C PHE A 221 -8.21 8.74 -8.92
N THR A 222 -8.90 8.42 -10.02
CA THR A 222 -9.09 9.31 -11.16
C THR A 222 -9.95 10.52 -10.80
N GLN A 223 -11.05 10.34 -10.07
CA GLN A 223 -11.92 11.43 -9.61
C GLN A 223 -11.13 12.45 -8.77
N TYR A 224 -10.22 11.98 -7.93
CA TYR A 224 -9.34 12.81 -7.11
C TYR A 224 -8.07 13.28 -7.84
N ARG A 225 -8.01 13.14 -9.17
CA ARG A 225 -6.89 13.55 -10.05
C ARG A 225 -5.54 12.92 -9.70
N ARG A 226 -5.53 11.82 -8.95
CA ARG A 226 -4.30 11.09 -8.56
C ARG A 226 -3.92 10.01 -9.55
N HIS A 227 -4.75 9.69 -10.53
CA HIS A 227 -4.49 8.72 -11.60
C HIS A 227 -5.17 9.16 -12.90
N HIS A 228 -4.52 8.91 -14.04
CA HIS A 228 -5.09 9.27 -15.33
C HIS A 228 -6.01 8.14 -15.84
N PRO A 229 -7.21 8.44 -16.39
CA PRO A 229 -8.19 7.42 -16.78
C PRO A 229 -7.69 6.44 -17.85
N LYS A 230 -6.74 6.88 -18.68
CA LYS A 230 -6.16 6.07 -19.77
C LYS A 230 -4.78 5.48 -19.45
N SER A 231 -4.29 5.67 -18.22
CA SER A 231 -3.02 5.07 -17.79
C SER A 231 -3.12 3.55 -17.68
N SER A 232 -1.97 2.88 -17.66
CA SER A 232 -1.91 1.43 -17.53
C SER A 232 -2.51 0.96 -16.19
N ILE A 233 -3.44 0.01 -16.30
CA ILE A 233 -4.07 -0.66 -15.16
C ILE A 233 -3.03 -1.48 -14.39
N GLU A 234 -2.15 -2.16 -15.11
CA GLU A 234 -1.12 -3.02 -14.52
C GLU A 234 -0.12 -2.19 -13.71
N ARG A 235 0.33 -1.04 -14.26
CA ARG A 235 1.25 -0.14 -13.55
C ARG A 235 0.65 0.47 -12.29
N PHE A 236 -0.67 0.57 -12.17
CA PHE A 236 -1.30 0.98 -10.92
C PHE A 236 -0.99 -0.01 -9.78
N SER A 237 -1.02 -1.31 -10.08
CA SER A 237 -0.85 -2.37 -9.07
C SER A 237 0.58 -2.92 -8.97
N LEU A 238 1.41 -2.70 -9.98
CA LEU A 238 2.78 -3.20 -10.01
C LEU A 238 3.62 -2.57 -8.88
N PRO A 239 4.56 -3.32 -8.26
CA PRO A 239 5.43 -2.77 -7.23
C PRO A 239 6.23 -1.56 -7.72
N ARG A 240 6.49 -0.61 -6.81
CA ARG A 240 7.26 0.62 -7.11
C ARG A 240 8.66 0.35 -7.64
N GLN A 241 9.29 -0.72 -7.17
CA GLN A 241 10.63 -1.12 -7.64
C GLN A 241 10.66 -1.65 -9.07
N ASN A 242 9.50 -2.00 -9.62
CA ASN A 242 9.33 -2.49 -10.97
C ASN A 242 8.66 -1.43 -11.87
N GLY A 243 8.53 -0.17 -11.43
CA GLY A 243 7.96 0.91 -12.26
C GLY A 243 6.45 1.09 -12.14
N GLY A 244 5.82 0.51 -11.12
CA GLY A 244 4.41 0.73 -10.79
C GLY A 244 4.17 1.67 -9.61
N ARG A 245 2.90 1.86 -9.24
CA ARG A 245 2.49 2.72 -8.11
C ARG A 245 2.38 1.96 -6.79
N GLY A 246 2.31 0.64 -6.83
CA GLY A 246 2.33 -0.23 -5.66
C GLY A 246 0.98 -0.40 -4.96
N PHE A 247 -0.14 -0.24 -5.66
CA PHE A 247 -1.44 -0.66 -5.11
C PHE A 247 -1.49 -2.20 -5.03
N GLN A 248 -1.97 -2.75 -3.91
CA GLN A 248 -2.17 -4.19 -3.83
C GLN A 248 -3.44 -4.58 -4.58
N ASN A 249 -3.28 -5.28 -5.72
CA ASN A 249 -4.42 -5.82 -6.44
C ASN A 249 -5.22 -6.76 -5.52
N LEU A 250 -6.51 -6.47 -5.36
CA LEU A 250 -7.37 -7.16 -4.39
C LEU A 250 -7.63 -8.62 -4.76
N GLU A 251 -7.67 -8.95 -6.06
CA GLU A 251 -7.81 -10.32 -6.54
C GLU A 251 -6.57 -11.15 -6.18
N ASN A 252 -5.38 -10.63 -6.50
CA ASN A 252 -4.13 -11.32 -6.16
C ASN A 252 -3.95 -11.46 -4.64
N LEU A 253 -4.33 -10.44 -3.87
CA LEU A 253 -4.27 -10.47 -2.42
C LEU A 253 -5.22 -11.51 -1.83
N TYR A 254 -6.46 -11.58 -2.35
CA TYR A 254 -7.43 -12.60 -1.97
C TYR A 254 -6.90 -14.01 -2.23
N GLN A 255 -6.45 -14.29 -3.46
CA GLN A 255 -5.92 -15.61 -3.82
C GLN A 255 -4.75 -16.04 -2.94
N ARG A 256 -3.82 -15.10 -2.68
CA ARG A 256 -2.69 -15.36 -1.78
C ARG A 256 -3.16 -15.69 -0.36
N GLN A 257 -4.08 -14.92 0.20
CA GLN A 257 -4.57 -15.15 1.56
C GLN A 257 -5.35 -16.47 1.69
N ILE A 258 -6.18 -16.80 0.70
CA ILE A 258 -6.88 -18.09 0.66
C ILE A 258 -5.86 -19.24 0.59
N SER A 259 -4.80 -19.11 -0.21
CA SER A 259 -3.71 -20.10 -0.28
C SER A 259 -2.98 -20.26 1.05
N ASP A 260 -2.59 -19.16 1.67
CA ASP A 260 -1.86 -19.16 2.94
C ASP A 260 -2.73 -19.74 4.08
N LEU A 261 -4.02 -19.38 4.14
CA LEU A 261 -4.97 -19.93 5.11
C LEU A 261 -5.22 -21.43 4.87
N LYS A 262 -5.44 -21.87 3.63
CA LYS A 262 -5.64 -23.29 3.31
C LYS A 262 -4.42 -24.11 3.73
N LYS A 263 -3.20 -23.65 3.43
CA LYS A 263 -1.95 -24.29 3.88
C LYS A 263 -1.87 -24.36 5.40
N TYR A 264 -2.25 -23.30 6.11
CA TYR A 264 -2.28 -23.27 7.58
C TYR A 264 -3.23 -24.34 8.14
N PHE A 265 -4.47 -24.40 7.66
CA PHE A 265 -5.46 -25.39 8.12
C PHE A 265 -5.01 -26.82 7.82
N LEU A 266 -4.52 -27.10 6.61
CA LEU A 266 -4.04 -28.44 6.22
C LEU A 266 -2.84 -28.90 7.07
N LYS A 267 -1.85 -28.02 7.29
CA LYS A 267 -0.69 -28.33 8.15
C LYS A 267 -1.11 -28.57 9.61
N ARG A 268 -2.10 -27.84 10.11
CA ARG A 268 -2.61 -27.98 11.48
C ARG A 268 -3.44 -29.26 11.64
N ALA A 269 -4.16 -29.67 10.59
CA ALA A 269 -4.94 -30.91 10.56
C ALA A 269 -4.06 -32.16 10.80
N GLU A 270 -2.81 -32.18 10.35
CA GLU A 270 -1.86 -33.27 10.66
C GLU A 270 -1.70 -33.52 12.17
N ARG A 271 -1.80 -32.46 12.99
CA ARG A 271 -1.50 -32.52 14.43
C ARG A 271 -2.72 -32.40 15.34
N ASN A 272 -3.86 -31.94 14.83
CA ASN A 272 -5.04 -31.65 15.65
C ASN A 272 -6.32 -32.21 15.01
N GLU A 273 -7.05 -33.02 15.76
CA GLU A 273 -8.27 -33.71 15.31
C GLU A 273 -9.38 -32.74 14.87
N MET A 274 -9.60 -31.67 15.63
CA MET A 274 -10.60 -30.66 15.29
C MET A 274 -10.31 -30.01 13.94
N PHE A 275 -9.04 -29.72 13.64
CA PHE A 275 -8.64 -29.21 12.33
C PHE A 275 -8.87 -30.22 11.21
N ARG A 276 -8.66 -31.53 11.44
CA ARG A 276 -9.01 -32.58 10.45
C ARG A 276 -10.51 -32.60 10.17
N THR A 277 -11.32 -32.54 11.22
CA THR A 277 -12.77 -32.54 11.08
C THR A 277 -13.25 -31.30 10.33
N ILE A 278 -12.72 -30.11 10.64
CA ILE A 278 -13.03 -28.87 9.92
C ILE A 278 -12.64 -28.99 8.44
N THR A 279 -11.44 -29.50 8.14
CA THR A 279 -10.97 -29.70 6.76
C THR A 279 -11.89 -30.62 5.97
N ARG A 280 -12.37 -31.71 6.58
CA ARG A 280 -13.31 -32.65 5.93
C ARG A 280 -14.73 -32.08 5.82
N ALA A 281 -15.16 -31.29 6.79
CA ALA A 281 -16.51 -30.74 6.86
C ALA A 281 -16.72 -29.55 5.90
N ASP A 282 -15.67 -28.83 5.52
CA ASP A 282 -15.77 -27.68 4.62
C ASP A 282 -15.90 -28.10 3.14
N LEU A 283 -17.09 -28.58 2.79
CA LEU A 283 -17.53 -28.89 1.43
C LEU A 283 -17.96 -27.61 0.70
N ASN A 284 -17.05 -26.65 0.54
CA ASN A 284 -17.33 -25.32 0.00
C ASN A 284 -18.38 -24.56 0.84
N HIS A 285 -18.32 -24.65 2.17
CA HIS A 285 -19.07 -23.74 3.04
C HIS A 285 -18.35 -22.40 3.19
N THR A 286 -17.02 -22.45 3.23
CA THR A 286 -16.15 -21.27 3.28
C THR A 286 -15.48 -21.03 1.93
N PRO A 287 -14.84 -19.85 1.75
CA PRO A 287 -14.01 -19.59 0.57
C PRO A 287 -12.76 -20.48 0.47
N LEU A 288 -12.35 -21.13 1.57
CA LEU A 288 -11.16 -21.98 1.61
C LEU A 288 -11.37 -23.33 0.91
N ASN A 289 -12.62 -23.84 0.96
CA ASN A 289 -13.02 -25.14 0.42
C ASN A 289 -11.99 -26.23 0.78
N LEU A 290 -11.78 -26.41 2.09
CA LEU A 290 -10.65 -27.18 2.62
C LEU A 290 -10.68 -28.65 2.20
N SER A 291 -11.87 -29.20 1.89
CA SER A 291 -12.02 -30.60 1.46
C SER A 291 -11.48 -30.84 0.05
N ASN A 292 -11.43 -29.82 -0.79
CA ASN A 292 -10.83 -29.92 -2.12
C ASN A 292 -9.32 -29.70 -2.00
N THR A 293 -8.50 -30.68 -2.37
CA THR A 293 -7.03 -30.58 -2.33
C THR A 293 -6.41 -29.98 -3.59
N GLU A 294 -7.21 -29.56 -4.58
CA GLU A 294 -6.69 -28.89 -5.77
C GLU A 294 -5.81 -27.68 -5.40
N GLU A 295 -4.70 -27.55 -6.14
CA GLU A 295 -3.78 -26.43 -5.99
C GLU A 295 -4.50 -25.13 -6.34
N ILE A 296 -4.45 -24.17 -5.42
CA ILE A 296 -4.95 -22.83 -5.67
C ILE A 296 -4.02 -22.18 -6.70
N HIS A 297 -4.60 -21.73 -7.81
CA HIS A 297 -3.90 -20.99 -8.84
C HIS A 297 -3.05 -19.87 -8.23
N THR A 298 -1.74 -19.96 -8.44
CA THR A 298 -0.82 -18.89 -8.05
C THR A 298 -1.09 -17.66 -8.92
N PRO A 299 -1.18 -16.44 -8.33
CA PRO A 299 -1.36 -15.24 -9.11
C PRO A 299 -0.20 -15.06 -10.10
N ASN A 300 -0.48 -14.42 -11.23
CA ASN A 300 0.52 -14.15 -12.26
C ASN A 300 1.79 -13.55 -11.66
N THR A 301 2.95 -14.11 -12.01
CA THR A 301 4.24 -13.59 -11.59
C THR A 301 4.43 -12.16 -12.11
N ILE A 302 5.16 -11.35 -11.35
CA ILE A 302 5.49 -9.96 -11.73
C ILE A 302 6.07 -9.91 -13.14
N ASP A 303 6.90 -10.89 -13.49
CA ASP A 303 7.54 -10.98 -14.81
C ASP A 303 6.55 -11.22 -15.95
N LYS A 304 5.49 -12.03 -15.73
CA LYS A 304 4.41 -12.22 -16.71
C LYS A 304 3.63 -10.92 -16.95
N ILE A 305 3.42 -10.12 -15.90
CA ILE A 305 2.74 -8.83 -16.03
C ILE A 305 3.62 -7.86 -16.83
N ILE A 306 4.91 -7.81 -16.52
CA ILE A 306 5.86 -6.94 -17.21
C ILE A 306 6.04 -7.36 -18.68
N SER A 307 6.13 -8.66 -18.98
CA SER A 307 6.23 -9.14 -20.36
C SER A 307 4.97 -8.80 -21.18
N GLY A 308 3.78 -8.96 -20.61
CA GLY A 308 2.53 -8.53 -21.24
C GLY A 308 2.48 -7.01 -21.46
N LEU A 309 3.01 -6.21 -20.54
CA LEU A 309 3.12 -4.76 -20.71
C LEU A 309 4.04 -4.37 -21.87
N LYS A 310 5.19 -5.03 -22.03
CA LYS A 310 6.15 -4.76 -23.13
C LYS A 310 5.53 -4.95 -24.52
N GLN A 311 4.61 -5.90 -24.65
CA GLN A 311 3.94 -6.19 -25.92
C GLN A 311 2.98 -5.06 -26.34
N LYS A 312 2.53 -4.22 -25.40
CA LYS A 312 1.66 -3.08 -25.71
C LYS A 312 2.44 -2.00 -26.47
N GLN A 313 1.91 -1.54 -27.60
CA GLN A 313 2.56 -0.52 -28.43
C GLN A 313 2.81 0.80 -27.68
N LEU A 314 1.83 1.28 -26.90
CA LEU A 314 1.92 2.53 -26.16
C LEU A 314 2.53 2.33 -24.76
N HIS A 315 1.81 1.64 -23.86
CA HIS A 315 2.24 1.44 -22.47
C HIS A 315 3.54 0.66 -22.32
N GLY A 316 3.91 -0.15 -23.32
CA GLY A 316 5.14 -0.92 -23.31
C GLY A 316 6.39 -0.10 -23.63
N LYS A 317 6.25 1.08 -24.24
CA LYS A 317 7.40 1.92 -24.63
C LYS A 317 8.30 2.24 -23.44
N PHE A 318 7.70 2.65 -22.32
CA PHE A 318 8.43 2.92 -21.08
C PHE A 318 9.31 1.73 -20.63
N TYR A 319 8.82 0.49 -20.75
CA TYR A 319 9.59 -0.69 -20.34
C TYR A 319 10.65 -1.09 -21.35
N LYS A 320 10.43 -0.82 -22.65
CA LYS A 320 11.45 -1.03 -23.68
C LYS A 320 12.63 -0.09 -23.43
N ASP A 321 12.35 1.19 -23.27
CA ASP A 321 13.36 2.23 -22.96
C ASP A 321 14.12 1.91 -21.66
N LEU A 322 13.43 1.39 -20.64
CA LEU A 322 14.02 1.06 -19.34
C LEU A 322 14.99 -0.14 -19.36
N GLU A 323 14.91 -0.98 -20.39
CA GLU A 323 15.72 -2.21 -20.53
C GLU A 323 16.86 -2.07 -21.53
N GLU A 324 17.04 -0.88 -22.11
CA GLU A 324 18.21 -0.61 -22.94
C GLU A 324 19.50 -0.70 -22.12
N ASN A 325 20.55 -1.30 -22.70
CA ASN A 325 21.80 -1.62 -21.98
C ASN A 325 22.49 -0.41 -21.34
N HIS A 326 22.30 0.77 -21.92
CA HIS A 326 22.90 2.03 -21.44
C HIS A 326 22.01 2.76 -20.42
N VAL A 327 20.86 2.20 -20.04
CA VAL A 327 19.92 2.80 -19.08
C VAL A 327 20.02 2.10 -17.73
N ASN A 328 20.30 2.87 -16.68
CA ASN A 328 20.31 2.34 -15.32
C ASN A 328 18.88 2.20 -14.76
N LYS A 329 18.27 1.03 -14.96
CA LYS A 329 16.91 0.71 -14.49
C LYS A 329 16.65 1.05 -13.02
N LYS A 330 17.60 0.77 -12.13
CA LYS A 330 17.45 1.02 -10.68
C LYS A 330 17.38 2.51 -10.38
N MET A 331 18.24 3.31 -11.02
CA MET A 331 18.25 4.76 -10.85
C MET A 331 17.03 5.43 -11.50
N SER A 332 16.61 4.97 -12.68
CA SER A 332 15.41 5.47 -13.36
C SER A 332 14.11 5.30 -12.55
N LEU A 333 14.07 4.33 -11.63
CA LEU A 333 12.91 4.05 -10.78
C LEU A 333 13.04 4.58 -9.35
N ILE A 334 14.18 5.16 -8.98
CA ILE A 334 14.46 5.53 -7.58
C ILE A 334 13.49 6.58 -7.04
N TRP A 335 13.03 7.47 -7.92
CA TRP A 335 12.08 8.52 -7.57
C TRP A 335 10.76 7.95 -7.02
N LEU A 336 10.30 6.78 -7.49
CA LEU A 336 9.08 6.14 -6.96
C LEU A 336 9.20 5.75 -5.49
N LYS A 337 10.43 5.57 -4.98
CA LYS A 337 10.72 5.18 -3.59
C LYS A 337 11.20 6.34 -2.73
N LYS A 338 11.98 7.26 -3.29
CA LYS A 338 12.66 8.33 -2.53
C LYS A 338 12.02 9.71 -2.70
N SER A 339 11.33 9.98 -3.80
CA SER A 339 10.76 11.32 -4.03
C SER A 339 9.51 11.56 -3.18
N SER A 340 9.31 12.83 -2.81
CA SER A 340 8.13 13.32 -2.11
C SER A 340 7.16 14.02 -3.06
N LEU A 341 6.91 13.43 -4.23
CA LEU A 341 5.98 14.02 -5.20
C LEU A 341 4.53 13.94 -4.73
N TYR A 342 3.78 15.01 -4.92
CA TYR A 342 2.33 14.99 -4.77
C TYR A 342 1.72 13.87 -5.62
N ALA A 343 0.66 13.24 -5.12
CA ALA A 343 0.09 12.08 -5.78
C ALA A 343 -0.54 12.40 -7.16
N GLU A 344 -0.97 13.65 -7.40
CA GLU A 344 -1.36 14.16 -8.72
C GLU A 344 -0.16 14.19 -9.65
N THR A 345 0.94 14.80 -9.21
CA THR A 345 2.18 14.92 -10.00
C THR A 345 2.70 13.54 -10.37
N GLU A 346 2.74 12.60 -9.41
CA GLU A 346 3.06 11.20 -9.70
C GLU A 346 2.10 10.64 -10.76
N GLY A 347 0.79 10.83 -10.62
CA GLY A 347 -0.19 10.39 -11.61
C GLY A 347 0.04 10.96 -13.02
N PHE A 348 0.42 12.23 -13.13
CA PHE A 348 0.76 12.88 -14.40
C PHE A 348 2.05 12.32 -15.00
N VAL A 349 3.10 12.08 -14.20
CA VAL A 349 4.33 11.45 -14.67
C VAL A 349 4.05 10.07 -15.26
N PHE A 350 3.19 9.27 -14.61
CA PHE A 350 2.75 7.98 -15.16
C PHE A 350 2.01 8.14 -16.48
N ALA A 351 1.12 9.12 -16.60
CA ALA A 351 0.39 9.39 -17.86
C ALA A 351 1.31 9.78 -19.02
N ILE A 352 2.39 10.55 -18.74
CA ILE A 352 3.43 10.88 -19.70
C ILE A 352 4.17 9.60 -20.14
N GLN A 353 4.64 8.80 -19.18
CA GLN A 353 5.34 7.55 -19.46
C GLN A 353 4.47 6.54 -20.23
N ASP A 354 3.17 6.49 -19.91
CA ASP A 354 2.16 5.65 -20.56
C ASP A 354 1.73 6.17 -21.95
N GLN A 355 2.29 7.28 -22.44
CA GLN A 355 1.99 7.86 -23.75
C GLN A 355 0.51 8.25 -23.94
N VAL A 356 -0.19 8.63 -22.87
CA VAL A 356 -1.65 8.89 -22.87
C VAL A 356 -2.00 10.37 -22.68
N ILE A 357 -1.02 11.25 -22.87
CA ILE A 357 -1.22 12.70 -22.84
C ILE A 357 -1.91 13.17 -24.13
N ASN A 358 -2.76 14.20 -24.00
CA ASN A 358 -3.61 14.71 -25.06
C ASN A 358 -2.88 15.55 -26.13
N THR A 359 -1.85 14.97 -26.74
CA THR A 359 -1.13 15.56 -27.87
C THR A 359 -1.92 15.40 -29.18
N LYS A 360 -1.65 16.22 -30.21
CA LYS A 360 -2.34 16.09 -31.50
C LYS A 360 -2.07 14.74 -32.16
N ASN A 361 -0.85 14.21 -32.05
CA ASN A 361 -0.52 12.88 -32.55
C ASN A 361 -1.38 11.81 -31.85
N TYR A 362 -1.50 11.88 -30.52
CA TYR A 362 -2.39 10.99 -29.76
C TYR A 362 -3.87 11.14 -30.17
N ARG A 363 -4.35 12.37 -30.36
CA ARG A 363 -5.74 12.64 -30.80
C ARG A 363 -6.03 12.11 -32.20
N LYS A 364 -5.07 12.24 -33.13
CA LYS A 364 -5.21 11.80 -34.53
C LYS A 364 -5.15 10.28 -34.67
N TYR A 365 -4.12 9.64 -34.11
CA TYR A 365 -3.88 8.22 -34.37
C TYR A 365 -4.52 7.29 -33.33
N ILE A 366 -4.60 7.71 -32.06
CA ILE A 366 -5.11 6.85 -30.98
C ILE A 366 -6.59 7.11 -30.70
N ILE A 367 -6.97 8.38 -30.52
CA ILE A 367 -8.40 8.73 -30.33
C ILE A 367 -9.15 8.69 -31.66
N LYS A 368 -8.45 8.80 -32.81
CA LYS A 368 -9.05 8.90 -34.15
C LYS A 368 -10.10 10.01 -34.22
N ASN A 369 -9.78 11.16 -33.62
CA ASN A 369 -10.70 12.30 -33.61
C ASN A 369 -10.81 12.90 -35.02
N PRO A 370 -12.01 12.93 -35.64
CA PRO A 370 -12.19 13.36 -37.03
C PRO A 370 -11.86 14.85 -37.24
N ASN A 371 -11.88 15.66 -36.18
CA ASN A 371 -11.57 17.09 -36.24
C ASN A 371 -10.07 17.37 -36.36
N ILE A 372 -9.20 16.39 -36.14
CA ILE A 372 -7.75 16.55 -36.18
C ILE A 372 -7.20 15.97 -37.49
N LYS A 373 -7.09 16.81 -38.52
CA LYS A 373 -6.50 16.43 -39.82
C LYS A 373 -4.96 16.40 -39.78
N ASN A 374 -4.36 17.32 -39.02
CA ASN A 374 -2.92 17.54 -38.92
C ASN A 374 -2.43 17.25 -37.47
N ASP A 375 -1.35 16.49 -37.35
CA ASP A 375 -0.69 16.19 -36.07
C ASP A 375 0.55 17.03 -35.76
N CYS A 376 0.92 18.02 -36.60
CA CYS A 376 2.01 18.96 -36.33
C CYS A 376 1.84 19.68 -34.99
N CYS A 377 2.96 19.82 -34.29
CA CYS A 377 3.12 20.54 -33.04
C CYS A 377 2.41 21.90 -33.07
N ARG A 378 1.59 22.18 -32.05
CA ARG A 378 0.89 23.47 -31.90
C ARG A 378 1.85 24.65 -31.83
N LEU A 379 3.06 24.43 -31.32
CA LEU A 379 4.09 25.44 -31.18
C LEU A 379 4.91 25.58 -32.46
N CYS A 380 5.80 24.62 -32.76
CA CYS A 380 6.73 24.78 -33.88
C CYS A 380 6.12 24.52 -35.26
N LYS A 381 4.92 23.91 -35.34
CA LYS A 381 4.21 23.56 -36.58
C LYS A 381 4.97 22.66 -37.58
N ALA A 382 6.19 22.23 -37.26
CA ALA A 382 7.09 21.54 -38.20
C ALA A 382 7.10 20.01 -38.07
N LYS A 383 7.03 19.48 -36.84
CA LYS A 383 7.10 18.03 -36.57
C LYS A 383 5.83 17.52 -35.88
N PRO A 384 5.51 16.21 -35.96
CA PRO A 384 4.42 15.60 -35.21
C PRO A 384 4.48 15.90 -33.71
N GLU A 385 3.34 16.28 -33.13
CA GLU A 385 3.17 16.58 -31.71
C GLU A 385 3.14 15.28 -30.89
N THR A 386 4.29 14.65 -30.74
CA THR A 386 4.48 13.51 -29.82
C THR A 386 4.97 14.01 -28.46
N ILE A 387 4.82 13.18 -27.42
CA ILE A 387 5.39 13.50 -26.09
C ILE A 387 6.89 13.71 -26.21
N GLN A 388 7.59 12.84 -26.95
CA GLN A 388 9.02 12.97 -27.19
C GLN A 388 9.36 14.31 -27.84
N HIS A 389 8.63 14.70 -28.88
CA HIS A 389 8.86 15.98 -29.54
C HIS A 389 8.70 17.17 -28.58
N ILE A 390 7.62 17.18 -27.77
CA ILE A 390 7.38 18.24 -26.79
C ILE A 390 8.47 18.27 -25.72
N ILE A 391 8.91 17.12 -25.23
CA ILE A 391 9.87 17.05 -24.13
C ILE A 391 11.27 17.42 -24.58
N SER A 392 11.72 17.10 -25.80
CA SER A 392 13.15 17.18 -26.12
C SER A 392 13.52 17.72 -27.50
N SER A 393 12.57 17.99 -28.39
CA SER A 393 12.88 18.21 -29.82
C SER A 393 12.11 19.35 -30.47
N CYS A 394 11.30 20.10 -29.72
CA CYS A 394 10.62 21.28 -30.21
C CYS A 394 11.57 22.47 -30.18
N SER A 395 11.86 23.05 -31.35
CA SER A 395 12.80 24.17 -31.50
C SER A 395 12.39 25.40 -30.70
N ILE A 396 11.09 25.66 -30.56
CA ILE A 396 10.57 26.78 -29.77
C ILE A 396 10.83 26.59 -28.26
N LEU A 397 10.71 25.35 -27.78
CA LEU A 397 10.91 25.02 -26.36
C LEU A 397 12.39 24.86 -25.98
N ALA A 398 13.27 24.73 -26.98
CA ALA A 398 14.70 24.51 -26.77
C ALA A 398 15.38 25.64 -25.99
N GLN A 399 15.05 26.89 -26.31
CA GLN A 399 15.68 28.07 -25.69
C GLN A 399 15.03 28.48 -24.36
N THR A 400 13.86 27.91 -24.02
CA THR A 400 13.09 28.26 -22.83
C THR A 400 13.04 27.09 -21.85
N ASP A 401 12.05 26.21 -22.00
CA ASP A 401 11.76 25.13 -21.06
C ASP A 401 12.90 24.10 -21.00
N TYR A 402 13.59 23.84 -22.11
CA TYR A 402 14.65 22.83 -22.13
C TYR A 402 15.86 23.32 -21.35
N LYS A 403 16.28 24.57 -21.59
CA LYS A 403 17.34 25.24 -20.83
C LYS A 403 16.97 25.34 -19.34
N ALA A 404 15.76 25.76 -19.02
CA ALA A 404 15.32 25.86 -17.62
C ALA A 404 15.38 24.51 -16.88
N ARG A 405 14.93 23.41 -17.50
CA ARG A 405 15.01 22.07 -16.89
C ARG A 405 16.44 21.57 -16.75
N HIS A 406 17.26 21.82 -17.77
CA HIS A 406 18.70 21.54 -17.73
C HIS A 406 19.35 22.23 -16.53
N ASP A 407 19.20 23.55 -16.45
CA ASP A 407 19.80 24.36 -15.41
C ASP A 407 19.27 23.95 -14.03
N ASN A 408 17.99 23.60 -13.91
CA ASN A 408 17.43 23.09 -12.64
C ASN A 408 18.06 21.76 -12.19
N ALA A 409 18.39 20.85 -13.11
CA ALA A 409 19.10 19.62 -12.77
C ALA A 409 20.55 19.93 -12.35
N ALA A 410 21.22 20.79 -13.12
CA ALA A 410 22.59 21.20 -12.87
C ALA A 410 22.77 21.96 -11.55
N LYS A 411 21.81 22.84 -11.20
CA LYS A 411 21.77 23.58 -9.93
C LYS A 411 21.83 22.67 -8.71
N ILE A 412 21.11 21.55 -8.76
CA ILE A 412 21.07 20.58 -7.66
C ILE A 412 22.46 19.97 -7.46
N ILE A 413 23.12 19.54 -8.54
CA ILE A 413 24.46 18.96 -8.49
C ILE A 413 25.48 19.99 -7.98
N HIS A 414 25.43 21.22 -8.50
CA HIS A 414 26.30 22.30 -8.07
C HIS A 414 26.15 22.60 -6.58
N LYS A 415 24.91 22.69 -6.08
CA LYS A 415 24.64 22.93 -4.67
C LYS A 415 25.22 21.83 -3.77
N GLU A 416 24.96 20.57 -4.10
CA GLU A 416 25.47 19.43 -3.32
C GLU A 416 27.00 19.39 -3.31
N LEU A 417 27.66 19.69 -4.43
CA LEU A 417 29.12 19.83 -4.48
C LEU A 417 29.61 20.99 -3.62
N ALA A 418 28.97 22.15 -3.69
CA ALA A 418 29.35 23.32 -2.90
C ALA A 418 29.23 23.03 -1.38
N THR A 419 28.17 22.36 -0.95
CA THR A 419 27.98 21.95 0.44
C THR A 419 29.01 20.90 0.86
N LEU A 420 29.21 19.83 0.07
CA LEU A 420 30.18 18.77 0.39
C LEU A 420 31.61 19.27 0.51
N MET A 421 31.97 20.31 -0.25
CA MET A 421 33.31 20.91 -0.25
C MET A 421 33.47 22.05 0.77
N ASN A 422 32.46 22.29 1.63
CA ASN A 422 32.42 23.39 2.59
C ASN A 422 32.69 24.75 1.94
N LEU A 423 32.09 25.00 0.77
CA LEU A 423 32.11 26.29 0.07
C LEU A 423 30.90 27.16 0.43
N ILE A 424 29.82 26.52 0.86
CA ILE A 424 28.63 27.15 1.42
C ILE A 424 28.22 26.35 2.66
N GLU A 425 27.72 27.05 3.67
CA GLU A 425 27.09 26.44 4.86
C GLU A 425 25.58 26.19 4.63
N ASP A 426 25.09 26.59 3.46
CA ASP A 426 23.69 26.96 3.24
C ASP A 426 22.70 25.78 3.32
N THR A 427 21.70 25.94 4.18
CA THR A 427 20.55 25.05 4.39
C THR A 427 19.36 25.36 3.46
N THR A 428 19.48 26.31 2.52
CA THR A 428 18.37 26.72 1.64
C THR A 428 17.79 25.53 0.86
N PRO A 429 16.48 25.48 0.60
CA PRO A 429 15.91 24.46 -0.26
C PRO A 429 16.47 24.52 -1.70
N TYR A 430 16.66 23.37 -2.34
CA TYR A 430 17.27 23.30 -3.69
C TYR A 430 16.54 24.12 -4.75
N TYR A 431 15.23 24.37 -4.58
CA TYR A 431 14.40 25.09 -5.54
C TYR A 431 14.50 26.61 -5.45
N THR A 432 15.08 27.16 -4.37
CA THR A 432 15.39 28.60 -4.24
C THR A 432 16.87 28.90 -4.47
N TYR A 433 17.70 27.87 -4.61
CA TYR A 433 19.14 28.02 -4.76
C TYR A 433 19.52 28.65 -6.10
N ILE A 434 20.38 29.66 -6.05
CA ILE A 434 20.96 30.34 -7.21
C ILE A 434 22.47 30.10 -7.17
N PRO A 435 23.05 29.37 -8.15
CA PRO A 435 24.48 29.12 -8.22
C PRO A 435 25.28 30.42 -8.36
N SER A 436 26.30 30.59 -7.53
CA SER A 436 27.36 31.56 -7.80
C SER A 436 28.21 31.07 -8.97
N PRO A 437 28.62 31.94 -9.92
CA PRO A 437 29.54 31.57 -11.00
C PRO A 437 30.88 31.01 -10.52
N PHE A 438 31.26 31.30 -9.27
CA PHE A 438 32.52 30.88 -8.70
C PHE A 438 32.45 30.78 -7.17
N PHE A 439 33.09 29.74 -6.64
CA PHE A 439 33.43 29.59 -5.24
C PHE A 439 34.88 29.13 -5.08
N GLU A 440 35.53 29.57 -4.01
CA GLU A 440 36.90 29.18 -3.68
C GLU A 440 37.12 29.14 -2.17
N ASN A 441 37.84 28.12 -1.71
CA ASN A 441 38.43 28.06 -0.38
C ASN A 441 39.88 27.55 -0.48
N ASN A 442 40.54 27.29 0.66
CA ASN A 442 41.93 26.82 0.68
C ASN A 442 42.15 25.48 -0.05
N LYS A 443 41.11 24.65 -0.20
CA LYS A 443 41.22 23.28 -0.75
C LYS A 443 40.57 23.11 -2.12
N TYR A 444 39.59 23.93 -2.48
CA TYR A 444 38.72 23.73 -3.64
C TYR A 444 38.44 25.02 -4.41
N LYS A 445 38.23 24.89 -5.73
CA LYS A 445 37.59 25.90 -6.59
C LYS A 445 36.42 25.25 -7.30
N LEU A 446 35.26 25.91 -7.34
CA LEU A 446 34.07 25.43 -8.03
C LEU A 446 33.60 26.50 -9.01
N TYR A 447 33.47 26.14 -10.27
CA TYR A 447 33.00 26.99 -11.36
C TYR A 447 31.63 26.52 -11.83
N TRP A 448 30.77 27.48 -12.18
CA TRP A 448 29.43 27.25 -12.71
C TRP A 448 29.21 28.08 -13.98
N ASP A 449 28.82 27.41 -15.07
CA ASP A 449 28.48 28.02 -16.38
C ASP A 449 29.40 29.18 -16.77
N ARG A 450 30.71 28.97 -16.60
CA ARG A 450 31.73 30.00 -16.77
C ARG A 450 32.73 29.59 -17.84
N THR A 451 33.03 30.52 -18.74
CA THR A 451 34.08 30.38 -19.74
C THR A 451 35.44 30.25 -19.04
N ILE A 452 36.15 29.18 -19.36
CA ILE A 452 37.53 28.94 -18.94
C ILE A 452 38.45 29.58 -19.96
N LEU A 453 39.32 30.47 -19.48
CA LEU A 453 40.39 31.03 -20.29
C LEU A 453 41.49 29.98 -20.43
N THR A 454 41.89 29.72 -21.67
CA THR A 454 42.92 28.75 -22.06
C THR A 454 43.94 29.43 -22.96
N ASP A 455 45.17 28.93 -22.97
CA ASP A 455 46.25 29.49 -23.79
C ASP A 455 46.03 29.18 -25.28
N LEU A 456 45.43 28.01 -25.57
CA LEU A 456 44.94 27.65 -26.89
C LEU A 456 43.51 28.17 -27.14
N ASN A 457 43.20 28.50 -28.39
CA ASN A 457 41.85 28.89 -28.80
C ASN A 457 40.93 27.64 -28.88
N ILE A 458 40.19 27.39 -27.80
CA ILE A 458 39.24 26.28 -27.69
C ILE A 458 37.82 26.81 -27.78
N THR A 459 37.07 26.36 -28.80
CA THR A 459 35.70 26.79 -29.06
C THR A 459 34.71 26.33 -27.98
N ALA A 460 34.94 25.15 -27.40
CA ALA A 460 34.11 24.56 -26.36
C ALA A 460 34.78 24.70 -24.97
N ASN A 461 34.79 25.91 -24.43
CA ASN A 461 35.48 26.25 -23.17
C ASN A 461 34.54 26.67 -22.02
N ARG A 462 33.23 26.46 -22.14
CA ARG A 462 32.22 26.80 -21.12
C ARG A 462 31.41 25.56 -20.72
N PRO A 463 31.94 24.70 -19.85
CA PRO A 463 31.21 23.57 -19.30
C PRO A 463 30.25 24.01 -18.18
N ASP A 464 29.31 23.13 -17.83
CA ASP A 464 28.33 23.44 -16.79
C ASP A 464 28.96 23.59 -15.40
N ILE A 465 29.81 22.64 -15.00
CA ILE A 465 30.47 22.64 -13.68
C ILE A 465 31.93 22.18 -13.81
N ILE A 466 32.85 22.89 -13.16
CA ILE A 466 34.22 22.41 -12.91
C ILE A 466 34.55 22.50 -11.42
N LEU A 467 35.00 21.40 -10.84
CA LEU A 467 35.55 21.34 -9.49
C LEU A 467 37.06 21.07 -9.55
N ILE A 468 37.87 21.98 -9.01
CA ILE A 468 39.32 21.82 -8.86
C ILE A 468 39.64 21.55 -7.40
N LYS A 469 40.41 20.48 -7.14
CA LYS A 469 40.94 20.12 -5.84
C LYS A 469 42.41 20.52 -5.76
N LYS A 470 42.69 21.61 -5.03
CA LYS A 470 44.03 22.21 -4.93
C LYS A 470 45.06 21.30 -4.25
N HIS A 471 44.63 20.55 -3.24
CA HIS A 471 45.52 19.72 -2.43
C HIS A 471 45.97 18.44 -3.15
N THR A 472 45.18 17.91 -4.09
CA THR A 472 45.53 16.73 -4.89
C THR A 472 45.98 17.09 -6.31
N ASN A 473 45.91 18.35 -6.72
CA ASN A 473 46.06 18.79 -8.11
C ASN A 473 45.18 17.97 -9.06
N GLU A 474 43.90 17.83 -8.73
CA GLU A 474 42.91 17.14 -9.57
C GLU A 474 41.80 18.09 -10.00
N ALA A 475 41.23 17.86 -11.18
CA ALA A 475 40.01 18.54 -11.60
C ALA A 475 38.95 17.54 -12.10
N ILE A 476 37.71 17.93 -11.91
CA ILE A 476 36.52 17.23 -12.35
C ILE A 476 35.69 18.20 -13.18
N LEU A 477 35.39 17.82 -14.43
CA LEU A 477 34.45 18.51 -15.29
C LEU A 477 33.15 17.71 -15.34
N ILE A 478 32.02 18.38 -15.15
CA ILE A 478 30.68 17.78 -15.24
C ILE A 478 29.88 18.61 -16.23
N ASP A 479 29.34 17.97 -17.25
CA ASP A 479 28.49 18.60 -18.25
C ASP A 479 27.19 17.78 -18.35
N ILE A 480 26.03 18.41 -18.24
CA ILE A 480 24.77 17.73 -17.94
C ILE A 480 23.90 17.67 -19.19
N ALA A 481 23.29 16.52 -19.44
CA ALA A 481 22.46 16.31 -20.62
C ALA A 481 21.09 15.75 -20.21
N ILE A 482 20.02 16.26 -20.85
CA ILE A 482 18.67 15.69 -20.74
C ILE A 482 18.18 15.28 -22.13
N PRO A 483 18.85 14.31 -22.79
CA PRO A 483 18.44 13.85 -24.10
C PRO A 483 17.25 12.89 -24.01
N ASN A 484 16.69 12.57 -25.16
CA ASN A 484 15.85 11.39 -25.31
C ASN A 484 16.63 10.09 -25.11
N THR A 485 15.94 9.04 -24.67
CA THR A 485 16.51 7.68 -24.55
C THR A 485 17.31 7.28 -25.78
N ASN A 486 16.70 7.37 -26.96
CA ASN A 486 17.32 7.00 -28.25
C ASN A 486 18.58 7.80 -28.59
N ASN A 487 18.78 8.96 -27.98
CA ASN A 487 19.91 9.87 -28.27
C ASN A 487 20.95 9.87 -27.14
N ILE A 488 20.80 9.06 -26.08
CA ILE A 488 21.71 9.08 -24.92
C ILE A 488 23.14 8.82 -25.37
N ILE A 489 23.38 7.73 -26.11
CA ILE A 489 24.72 7.34 -26.58
C ILE A 489 25.35 8.43 -27.45
N GLN A 490 24.62 8.89 -28.48
CA GLN A 490 25.10 9.95 -29.35
C GLN A 490 25.42 11.23 -28.58
N THR A 491 24.61 11.59 -27.59
CA THR A 491 24.83 12.80 -26.77
C THR A 491 26.08 12.65 -25.89
N TYR A 492 26.26 11.48 -25.29
CA TYR A 492 27.44 11.13 -24.50
C TYR A 492 28.72 11.24 -25.35
N ASP A 493 28.76 10.61 -26.52
CA ASP A 493 29.92 10.64 -27.41
C ASP A 493 30.22 12.05 -27.94
N THR A 494 29.17 12.81 -28.26
CA THR A 494 29.29 14.20 -28.71
C THR A 494 29.89 15.07 -27.62
N LYS A 495 29.49 14.89 -26.35
CA LYS A 495 30.02 15.67 -25.22
C LYS A 495 31.46 15.32 -24.89
N ILE A 496 31.83 14.03 -24.96
CA ILE A 496 33.24 13.59 -24.87
C ILE A 496 34.07 14.29 -25.93
N SER A 497 33.65 14.19 -27.19
CA SER A 497 34.38 14.82 -28.29
C SER A 497 34.46 16.34 -28.13
N LYS A 498 33.38 16.99 -27.67
CA LYS A 498 33.28 18.44 -27.47
C LYS A 498 34.28 18.97 -26.43
N TYR A 499 34.41 18.32 -25.27
CA TYR A 499 35.25 18.82 -24.17
C TYR A 499 36.62 18.14 -24.05
N LEU A 500 36.96 17.20 -24.94
CA LEU A 500 38.24 16.51 -24.92
C LEU A 500 39.42 17.49 -24.98
N GLN A 501 39.40 18.44 -25.92
CA GLN A 501 40.47 19.44 -26.05
C GLN A 501 40.61 20.29 -24.78
N LEU A 502 39.48 20.76 -24.21
CA LEU A 502 39.49 21.53 -22.97
C LEU A 502 40.10 20.71 -21.82
N SER A 503 39.78 19.42 -21.72
CA SER A 503 40.30 18.55 -20.65
C SER A 503 41.82 18.36 -20.71
N ILE A 504 42.38 18.23 -21.92
CA ILE A 504 43.82 18.08 -22.15
C ILE A 504 44.53 19.40 -21.80
N GLU A 505 44.00 20.51 -22.29
CA GLU A 505 44.57 21.83 -22.07
C GLU A 505 44.54 22.23 -20.59
N MET A 506 43.41 22.05 -19.92
CA MET A 506 43.31 22.32 -18.48
C MET A 506 44.27 21.46 -17.66
N LYS A 507 44.49 20.20 -18.06
CA LYS A 507 45.46 19.33 -17.37
C LYS A 507 46.88 19.88 -17.50
N SER A 508 47.24 20.37 -18.68
CA SER A 508 48.55 20.98 -18.95
C SER A 508 48.70 22.32 -18.20
N MET A 509 47.80 23.28 -18.46
CA MET A 509 47.83 24.65 -17.95
C MET A 509 47.84 24.71 -16.42
N LEU A 510 47.12 23.82 -15.74
CA LEU A 510 47.02 23.79 -14.28
C LEU A 510 47.95 22.74 -13.64
N ASN A 511 48.80 22.08 -14.43
CA ASN A 511 49.71 21.01 -13.99
C ASN A 511 49.01 19.94 -13.11
N LEU A 512 47.86 19.46 -13.58
CA LEU A 512 47.01 18.54 -12.83
C LEU A 512 47.52 17.11 -12.92
N LYS A 513 47.57 16.41 -11.77
CA LYS A 513 47.86 14.98 -11.71
C LYS A 513 46.76 14.16 -12.39
N LYS A 514 45.51 14.58 -12.22
CA LYS A 514 44.34 13.87 -12.76
C LYS A 514 43.26 14.84 -13.22
N PHE A 515 42.66 14.54 -14.37
CA PHE A 515 41.48 15.22 -14.87
C PHE A 515 40.41 14.16 -15.14
N GLN A 516 39.21 14.33 -14.57
CA GLN A 516 38.08 13.43 -14.79
C GLN A 516 36.95 14.19 -15.46
N PHE A 517 36.33 13.57 -16.47
CA PHE A 517 35.18 14.13 -17.16
C PHE A 517 33.95 13.24 -16.99
N TYR A 518 32.83 13.87 -16.63
CA TYR A 518 31.50 13.27 -16.52
C TYR A 518 30.55 13.97 -17.53
N PRO A 519 30.41 13.43 -18.76
CA PRO A 519 29.53 13.97 -19.83
C PRO A 519 28.03 13.76 -19.63
#